data_AF-A0A497Q5D1-F1
#
_entry.id   AF-A0A497Q5D1-F1
#
_cell.length_a   1.000
_cell.length_b   1.000
_cell.length_c   1.000
_cell.angle_alpha   90.00
_cell.angle_beta   90.00
_cell.angle_gamma   90.00
#
_symmetry.space_group_name_H-M   'P 1'
#
loop_
_entity.id
_entity.type
_entity.pdbx_description
1 polymer ?
#
loop_
_entity_poly.entity_id
_entity_poly.type
_entity_poly.pdbx_seq_one_letter_code
_entity_poly.pdbx_strand_id
1 'polypeptide(L)'
;MRIKAVLRDSEILKMEAGSEARVKAVATKNVDRPVSWSSLLKVMGLTFDDRTDMLRIVKDLPLHIWLLKDGEQDIIYLSESTEGPEGVPSYMWQ
;
A
#
# COMPACT_ATOMS: atom_id res chain seq x y z
N MET A 1 -4.55 4.56 16.04
CA MET A 1 -5.05 3.95 14.77
C MET A 1 -4.90 2.44 14.84
N ARG A 2 -5.77 1.66 14.19
CA ARG A 2 -5.66 0.19 14.14
C ARG A 2 -5.10 -0.23 12.77
N ILE A 3 -3.90 -0.82 12.76
CA ILE A 3 -3.33 -1.43 11.55
C ILE A 3 -4.23 -2.58 11.11
N LYS A 4 -4.69 -2.55 9.86
CA LYS A 4 -5.57 -3.57 9.28
C LYS A 4 -4.73 -4.66 8.61
N ALA A 5 -5.28 -5.87 8.55
CA ALA A 5 -4.73 -6.90 7.68
C ALA A 5 -4.90 -6.51 6.21
N VAL A 6 -3.86 -6.78 5.41
CA VAL A 6 -3.88 -6.63 3.95
C VAL A 6 -4.92 -7.60 3.38
N LEU A 7 -5.84 -7.06 2.57
CA LEU A 7 -6.80 -7.87 1.84
C LEU A 7 -6.06 -8.67 0.77
N ARG A 8 -6.27 -9.98 0.79
CA ARG A 8 -5.74 -10.93 -0.18
C ARG A 8 -6.90 -11.44 -1.01
N ASP A 9 -6.76 -11.38 -2.33
CA ASP A 9 -7.78 -11.80 -3.27
C ASP A 9 -7.19 -12.93 -4.12
N SER A 10 -7.90 -14.05 -4.24
CA SER A 10 -7.39 -15.23 -4.94
C SER A 10 -7.11 -14.95 -6.42
N GLU A 11 -7.87 -14.05 -7.05
CA GLU A 11 -7.62 -13.67 -8.45
C GLU A 11 -6.37 -12.80 -8.57
N ILE A 12 -6.13 -11.89 -7.61
CA ILE A 12 -4.90 -11.10 -7.56
C ILE A 12 -3.67 -12.01 -7.33
N LEU A 13 -3.80 -13.05 -6.50
CA LEU A 13 -2.70 -13.98 -6.22
C LEU A 13 -2.33 -14.87 -7.41
N LYS A 14 -3.23 -15.06 -8.38
CA LYS A 14 -2.96 -15.75 -9.65
C LYS A 14 -2.22 -14.86 -10.66
N MET A 15 -2.20 -13.55 -10.46
CA MET A 15 -1.42 -12.63 -11.29
C MET A 15 0.08 -12.84 -11.06
N GLU A 16 0.88 -12.55 -12.08
CA GLU A 16 2.33 -12.63 -12.01
C GLU A 16 2.87 -11.80 -10.84
N ALA A 17 3.70 -12.43 -10.01
CA ALA A 17 4.30 -11.79 -8.84
C ALA A 17 5.17 -10.60 -9.26
N GLY A 18 4.99 -9.46 -8.58
CA GLY A 18 5.72 -8.22 -8.90
C GLY A 18 5.24 -7.50 -10.16
N SER A 19 4.31 -8.07 -10.93
CA SER A 19 3.78 -7.40 -12.12
C SER A 19 3.04 -6.12 -11.77
N GLU A 20 3.08 -5.15 -12.69
CA GLU A 20 2.39 -3.86 -12.55
C GLU A 20 0.88 -4.06 -12.30
N ALA A 21 0.26 -5.00 -13.02
CA ALA A 21 -1.15 -5.34 -12.88
C ALA A 21 -1.47 -5.82 -11.45
N ARG A 22 -0.62 -6.69 -10.87
CA ARG A 22 -0.79 -7.16 -9.50
C ARG A 22 -0.59 -6.04 -8.49
N VAL A 23 0.43 -5.21 -8.66
CA VAL A 23 0.69 -4.07 -7.77
C VAL A 23 -0.51 -3.13 -7.75
N LYS A 24 -1.00 -2.71 -8.92
CA LYS A 24 -2.18 -1.84 -9.04
C LYS A 24 -3.42 -2.47 -8.41
N ALA A 25 -3.69 -3.76 -8.70
CA ALA A 25 -4.84 -4.46 -8.14
C ALA A 25 -4.78 -4.56 -6.60
N VAL A 26 -3.61 -4.88 -6.03
CA VAL A 26 -3.44 -4.93 -4.57
C VAL A 26 -3.62 -3.55 -3.94
N ALA A 27 -3.05 -2.50 -4.56
CA ALA A 27 -3.17 -1.12 -4.09
C ALA A 27 -4.64 -0.67 -4.03
N THR A 28 -5.37 -0.81 -5.14
CA THR A 28 -6.80 -0.46 -5.23
C THR A 28 -7.65 -1.26 -4.23
N LYS A 29 -7.37 -2.55 -4.05
CA LYS A 29 -8.12 -3.38 -3.08
C LYS A 29 -7.94 -2.92 -1.63
N ASN A 30 -6.84 -2.23 -1.32
CA ASN A 30 -6.47 -1.82 0.04
C ASN A 30 -6.59 -0.31 0.29
N VAL A 31 -7.32 0.42 -0.55
CA VAL A 31 -7.67 1.83 -0.33
C VAL A 31 -8.39 2.01 1.01
N ASP A 32 -8.10 3.12 1.68
CA ASP A 32 -8.59 3.53 3.01
C ASP A 32 -8.32 2.50 4.13
N ARG A 33 -7.24 1.73 3.96
CA ARG A 33 -6.77 0.77 4.96
C ARG A 33 -5.32 1.09 5.32
N PRO A 34 -5.05 1.53 6.57
CA PRO A 34 -3.68 1.60 7.04
C PRO A 34 -3.17 0.18 7.24
N VAL A 35 -2.16 -0.20 6.46
CA VAL A 35 -1.61 -1.57 6.46
C VAL A 35 -0.10 -1.53 6.60
N SER A 36 0.46 -2.61 7.15
CA SER A 36 1.91 -2.83 7.13
C SER A 36 2.42 -2.84 5.69
N TRP A 37 3.41 -1.98 5.40
CA TRP A 37 3.99 -1.86 4.07
C TRP A 37 4.67 -3.17 3.64
N SER A 38 5.44 -3.80 4.54
CA SER A 38 6.08 -5.09 4.27
C SER A 38 5.05 -6.19 3.95
N SER A 39 3.91 -6.20 4.64
CA SER A 39 2.82 -7.14 4.35
C SER A 39 2.18 -6.87 2.99
N LEU A 40 2.02 -5.60 2.61
CA LEU A 40 1.45 -5.20 1.34
C LEU A 40 2.35 -5.64 0.18
N LEU A 41 3.65 -5.38 0.28
CA LEU A 41 4.67 -5.79 -0.71
C LEU A 41 4.68 -7.31 -0.90
N LYS A 42 4.60 -8.08 0.18
CA LYS A 42 4.51 -9.54 0.11
C LYS A 42 3.29 -10.02 -0.70
N VAL A 43 2.14 -9.37 -0.56
CA VAL A 43 0.94 -9.72 -1.35
C VAL A 43 1.11 -9.33 -2.83
N MET A 44 1.83 -8.24 -3.11
CA MET A 44 2.21 -7.84 -4.47
C MET A 44 3.24 -8.78 -5.11
N GLY A 45 3.90 -9.63 -4.34
CA GLY A 45 5.02 -10.46 -4.82
C GLY A 45 6.34 -9.71 -4.90
N LEU A 46 6.48 -8.67 -4.08
CA LEU A 46 7.64 -7.80 -3.98
C LEU A 46 8.36 -7.99 -2.64
N THR A 47 9.63 -7.62 -2.61
CA THR A 47 10.45 -7.52 -1.40
C THR A 47 10.43 -6.07 -0.87
N PHE A 48 11.04 -5.86 0.30
CA PHE A 48 11.16 -4.51 0.86
C PHE A 48 12.07 -3.60 0.02
N ASP A 49 13.04 -4.17 -0.70
CA ASP A 49 13.94 -3.41 -1.57
C ASP A 49 13.22 -2.86 -2.80
N ASP A 50 12.17 -3.53 -3.25
CA ASP A 50 11.33 -3.11 -4.39
C ASP A 50 10.29 -2.03 -4.02
N ARG A 51 10.31 -1.50 -2.79
CA ARG A 51 9.30 -0.55 -2.29
C ARG A 51 9.20 0.71 -3.14
N THR A 52 10.31 1.19 -3.71
CA THR A 52 10.31 2.38 -4.58
C THR A 52 9.72 2.09 -5.95
N ASP A 53 9.85 0.86 -6.45
CA ASP A 53 9.22 0.45 -7.71
C ASP A 53 7.71 0.30 -7.52
N MET A 54 7.27 -0.23 -6.37
CA MET A 54 5.86 -0.19 -5.99
C MET A 54 5.31 1.25 -5.99
N LEU A 55 5.99 2.19 -5.32
CA LEU A 55 5.57 3.60 -5.31
C LEU A 55 5.51 4.19 -6.72
N ARG A 56 6.48 3.85 -7.58
CA ARG A 56 6.49 4.26 -8.99
C ARG A 56 5.33 3.71 -9.80
N ILE A 57 4.80 2.55 -9.47
CA ILE A 57 3.63 1.97 -10.14
C ILE A 57 2.33 2.57 -9.59
N VAL A 58 2.26 2.76 -8.28
CA VAL A 58 1.06 3.28 -7.59
C VAL A 58 0.86 4.78 -7.85
N LYS A 59 1.92 5.55 -8.09
CA LYS A 59 1.83 6.99 -8.43
C LYS A 59 0.93 7.27 -9.65
N ASP A 60 0.83 6.30 -10.56
CA ASP A 60 0.06 6.41 -11.80
C ASP A 60 -1.44 6.12 -11.57
N LEU A 61 -1.82 5.75 -10.35
CA LEU A 61 -3.21 5.62 -9.91
C LEU A 61 -3.70 6.96 -9.35
N PRO A 62 -5.02 7.24 -9.39
CA PRO A 62 -5.62 8.41 -8.74
C PRO A 62 -5.67 8.23 -7.21
N LEU A 63 -4.53 7.94 -6.60
CA LEU A 63 -4.38 7.67 -5.17
C LEU A 63 -3.29 8.55 -4.56
N HIS A 64 -3.57 9.08 -3.38
CA HIS A 64 -2.62 9.68 -2.47
C HIS A 64 -1.95 8.62 -1.62
N ILE A 65 -0.64 8.75 -1.47
CA ILE A 65 0.18 7.78 -0.72
C ILE A 65 0.65 8.43 0.57
N TRP A 66 0.18 7.91 1.69
CA TRP A 66 0.53 8.36 3.02
C TRP A 66 1.43 7.35 3.70
N LEU A 67 2.56 7.83 4.20
CA LEU A 67 3.56 7.05 4.91
C LEU A 67 3.57 7.46 6.38
N LEU A 68 3.54 6.49 7.27
CA LEU A 68 3.55 6.73 8.71
C LEU A 68 4.22 5.58 9.46
N LYS A 69 4.57 5.84 10.71
CA LYS A 69 5.13 4.84 11.62
C LYS A 69 4.19 4.57 12.79
N ASP A 70 4.12 3.31 13.18
CA ASP A 70 3.46 2.86 14.41
C ASP A 70 4.42 1.91 15.16
N GLY A 71 5.12 2.46 16.15
CA GLY A 71 6.30 1.82 16.74
C GLY A 71 7.39 1.57 15.70
N GLU A 72 7.80 0.31 15.56
CA GLU A 72 8.83 -0.14 14.59
C GLU A 72 8.25 -0.51 13.21
N GLN A 73 6.94 -0.34 12.99
CA GLN A 73 6.30 -0.73 11.74
C GLN A 73 6.19 0.44 10.77
N ASP A 74 6.66 0.23 9.54
CA ASP A 74 6.36 1.09 8.40
C ASP A 74 4.94 0.79 7.88
N ILE A 75 4.09 1.81 7.92
CA ILE A 75 2.69 1.72 7.52
C ILE A 75 2.49 2.57 6.27
N ILE A 76 1.70 2.03 5.35
CA ILE A 76 1.23 2.72 4.15
C ILE A 76 -0.29 2.83 4.21
N TYR A 77 -0.79 4.01 3.84
CA TYR A 77 -2.20 4.29 3.67
C TYR A 77 -2.40 4.89 2.29
N LEU A 78 -3.28 4.27 1.50
CA LEU A 78 -3.63 4.70 0.16
C LEU A 78 -5.04 5.26 0.21
N SER A 79 -5.27 6.45 -0.36
CA SER A 79 -6.61 7.06 -0.39
C SER A 79 -6.87 7.79 -1.68
N GLU A 80 -8.11 7.85 -2.12
CA GLU A 80 -8.54 8.75 -3.20
C GLU A 80 -8.71 10.19 -2.69
N SER A 81 -8.69 10.41 -1.36
CA SER A 81 -8.75 11.72 -0.72
C SER A 81 -7.36 12.26 -0.39
N THR A 82 -7.24 13.59 -0.38
CA THR A 82 -6.08 14.31 0.17
C THR A 82 -6.08 14.34 1.70
N GLU A 83 -7.03 13.67 2.35
CA GLU A 83 -7.05 13.49 3.79
C GLU A 83 -6.29 12.22 4.17
N GLY A 84 -5.26 12.38 4.98
CA GLY A 84 -4.50 11.29 5.55
C GLY A 84 -5.29 10.51 6.62
N PRO A 85 -4.68 9.46 7.20
CA PRO A 85 -5.31 8.70 8.27
C PRO A 85 -5.56 9.58 9.51
N GLU A 86 -6.81 9.62 9.98
CA GLU A 86 -7.25 10.51 11.07
C GLU A 86 -6.46 10.28 12.37
N GLY A 87 -6.02 11.37 12.99
CA GLY A 87 -5.42 11.36 14.31
C GLY A 87 -4.03 10.73 14.39
N VAL A 88 -3.32 10.60 13.27
CA VAL A 88 -1.96 10.06 13.24
C VAL A 88 -1.00 10.96 12.45
N PRO A 89 0.17 11.29 13.01
CA PRO A 89 1.24 11.92 12.25
C PRO A 89 1.61 11.07 11.03
N SER A 90 1.46 11.67 9.86
CA SER A 90 1.69 11.01 8.58
C SER A 90 2.34 11.99 7.61
N TYR A 91 3.07 11.43 6.65
CA TYR A 91 3.71 12.15 5.56
C TYR A 91 3.04 11.76 4.25
N MET A 92 2.51 12.74 3.51
CA MET A 92 2.00 12.52 2.16
C MET A 92 3.18 12.51 1.19
N TRP A 93 3.39 11.39 0.50
CA TRP A 93 4.44 11.27 -0.50
C TRP A 93 4.03 11.87 -1.86
N GLN A 94 2.75 11.75 -2.23
CA GLN A 94 2.12 12.31 -3.43
C GLN A 94 0.76 12.93 -3.08
#